data_AF-A0A0Q7N513-F1
#
_entry.id   AF-A0A0Q7N513-F1
#
_cell.length_a   1.000
_cell.length_b   1.000
_cell.length_c   1.000
_cell.angle_alpha   90.00
_cell.angle_beta   90.00
_cell.angle_gamma   90.00
#
_symmetry.space_group_name_H-M   'P 1'
#
loop_
_entity.id
_entity.type
_entity.pdbx_description
1 polymer ?
#
loop_
_entity_poly.entity_id
_entity_poly.type
_entity_poly.pdbx_seq_one_letter_code
_entity_poly.pdbx_strand_id
1 'polypeptide(L)'
;MALIAAIWFGGGWVRAAYFTDGPRAEAREAALTAASQAAINMTTIKVDDIPGSLELARSAMTGAILDSANQNRQKSEEMAQQASVGMQSQVLNAALTSLNSELDKAVAMVVLKVTEVKQDKSASNYRYSWSLEMTKEGDVWKAESVASLTQPVLLDNLPANGPVPPAPAVPSPRPGS
;
A
#
# COMPACT_ATOMS: atom_id res chain seq x y z
N MET A 1 28.62 31.44 -33.20
CA MET A 1 27.61 31.69 -32.15
C MET A 1 26.93 30.37 -31.74
N ALA A 2 27.68 29.40 -31.21
CA ALA A 2 27.11 28.11 -30.74
C ALA A 2 27.40 27.85 -29.26
N LEU A 3 28.49 28.41 -28.73
CA LEU A 3 28.88 28.28 -27.31
C LEU A 3 27.99 29.09 -26.35
N ILE A 4 27.28 30.11 -26.84
CA ILE A 4 26.38 30.94 -26.01
C ILE A 4 24.99 30.27 -25.87
N ALA A 5 24.60 29.39 -26.80
CA ALA A 5 23.32 28.68 -26.73
C ALA A 5 23.33 27.50 -25.75
N ALA A 6 24.48 26.85 -25.52
CA ALA A 6 24.59 25.70 -24.62
C ALA A 6 24.48 26.08 -23.13
N ILE A 7 24.82 27.31 -22.77
CA ILE A 7 24.72 27.80 -21.38
C ILE A 7 23.27 28.13 -21.01
N TRP A 8 22.45 28.56 -21.98
CA TRP A 8 21.05 28.89 -21.74
C TRP A 8 20.16 27.64 -21.57
N PHE A 9 20.49 26.53 -22.26
CA PHE A 9 19.79 25.26 -22.10
C PHE A 9 20.41 24.31 -21.04
N GLY A 10 21.62 24.58 -20.54
CA GLY A 10 22.28 23.74 -19.53
C GLY A 10 21.95 24.09 -18.07
N GLY A 11 21.68 25.36 -17.76
CA GLY A 11 21.46 25.81 -16.38
C GLY A 11 20.06 25.52 -15.83
N GLY A 12 19.04 25.44 -16.70
CA GLY A 12 17.65 25.19 -16.31
C GLY A 12 17.44 23.82 -15.69
N TRP A 13 18.05 22.77 -16.25
CA TRP A 13 17.93 21.40 -15.75
C TRP A 13 18.68 21.18 -14.43
N VAL A 14 19.82 21.83 -14.22
CA VAL A 14 20.58 21.69 -12.96
C VAL A 14 19.86 22.41 -11.81
N ARG A 15 19.29 23.60 -12.07
CA ARG A 15 18.48 24.32 -11.07
C ARG A 15 17.16 23.58 -10.79
N ALA A 16 16.49 23.07 -11.83
CA ALA A 16 15.28 22.27 -11.68
C ALA A 16 15.56 20.94 -10.93
N ALA A 17 16.66 20.26 -11.24
CA ALA A 17 17.05 19.03 -10.57
C ALA A 17 17.34 19.25 -9.07
N TYR A 18 18.04 20.33 -8.72
CA TYR A 18 18.45 20.60 -7.33
C TYR A 18 17.39 21.32 -6.48
N PHE A 19 16.61 22.24 -7.05
CA PHE A 19 15.66 23.05 -6.29
C PHE A 19 14.20 22.62 -6.43
N THR A 20 13.85 21.82 -7.44
CA THR A 20 12.47 21.33 -7.63
C THR A 20 12.35 19.80 -7.65
N ASP A 21 13.31 19.06 -8.20
CA ASP A 21 13.20 17.59 -8.30
C ASP A 21 13.74 16.86 -7.09
N GLY A 22 14.83 17.32 -6.46
CA GLY A 22 15.36 16.75 -5.21
C GLY A 22 14.30 16.64 -4.10
N PRO A 23 13.65 17.76 -3.71
CA PRO A 23 12.58 17.73 -2.71
C PRO A 23 11.37 16.87 -3.11
N ARG A 24 11.05 16.78 -4.41
CA ARG A 24 9.96 15.93 -4.92
C ARG A 24 10.31 14.44 -4.90
N ALA A 25 11.54 14.07 -5.25
CA ALA A 25 12.02 12.70 -5.19
C ALA A 25 12.08 12.21 -3.73
N GLU A 26 12.54 13.06 -2.81
CA GLU A 26 12.52 12.77 -1.37
C GLU A 26 11.10 12.61 -0.84
N ALA A 27 10.17 13.53 -1.19
CA ALA A 27 8.78 13.42 -0.81
C ALA A 27 8.11 12.14 -1.35
N ARG A 28 8.43 11.76 -2.60
CA ARG A 28 7.98 10.52 -3.22
C ARG A 28 8.44 9.30 -2.44
N GLU A 29 9.74 9.23 -2.13
CA GLU A 29 10.31 8.08 -1.41
C GLU A 29 9.77 8.00 0.02
N ALA A 30 9.65 9.13 0.71
CA ALA A 30 9.08 9.22 2.04
C ALA A 30 7.62 8.75 2.06
N ALA A 31 6.80 9.21 1.12
CA ALA A 31 5.41 8.78 1.01
C ALA A 31 5.28 7.28 0.69
N LEU A 32 6.12 6.75 -0.20
CA LEU A 32 6.11 5.33 -0.56
C LEU A 32 6.52 4.42 0.61
N THR A 33 7.59 4.81 1.31
CA THR A 33 8.08 4.11 2.50
C THR A 33 7.03 4.12 3.60
N ALA A 34 6.42 5.28 3.86
CA ALA A 34 5.38 5.40 4.86
C ALA A 34 4.10 4.64 4.50
N ALA A 35 3.67 4.65 3.25
CA ALA A 35 2.53 3.84 2.80
C ALA A 35 2.78 2.34 2.99
N SER A 36 4.00 1.88 2.67
CA SER A 36 4.42 0.49 2.88
C SER A 36 4.39 0.13 4.37
N GLN A 37 4.91 1.00 5.23
CA GLN A 37 4.91 0.79 6.68
C GLN A 37 3.50 0.85 7.27
N ALA A 38 2.65 1.78 6.82
CA ALA A 38 1.26 1.88 7.25
C ALA A 38 0.50 0.60 6.91
N ALA A 39 0.68 0.08 5.69
CA ALA A 39 0.08 -1.18 5.29
C ALA A 39 0.55 -2.35 6.17
N ILE A 40 1.85 -2.44 6.51
CA ILE A 40 2.36 -3.45 7.45
C ILE A 40 1.72 -3.30 8.83
N ASN A 41 1.73 -2.09 9.39
CA ASN A 41 1.19 -1.80 10.72
C ASN A 41 -0.30 -2.16 10.82
N MET A 42 -1.07 -1.87 9.77
CA MET A 42 -2.52 -2.14 9.72
C MET A 42 -2.88 -3.60 9.47
N THR A 43 -1.96 -4.43 8.99
CA THR A 43 -2.21 -5.84 8.65
C THR A 43 -1.50 -6.82 9.59
N THR A 44 -0.74 -6.33 10.57
CA THR A 44 0.01 -7.16 11.52
C THR A 44 -0.73 -7.22 12.84
N ILE A 45 -0.90 -8.42 13.39
CA ILE A 45 -1.43 -8.66 14.72
C ILE A 45 -0.50 -9.64 15.44
N LYS A 46 0.09 -9.18 16.54
CA LYS A 46 0.84 -10.02 17.48
C LYS A 46 -0.15 -10.59 18.50
N VAL A 47 -0.26 -11.91 18.57
CA VAL A 47 -1.21 -12.57 19.49
C VAL A 47 -0.84 -12.33 20.96
N ASP A 48 0.46 -12.17 21.23
CA ASP A 48 1.01 -11.85 22.55
C ASP A 48 0.85 -10.37 22.93
N ASP A 49 0.54 -9.49 21.98
CA ASP A 49 0.31 -8.05 22.20
C ASP A 49 -0.72 -7.49 21.21
N ILE A 50 -1.96 -7.95 21.33
CA ILE A 50 -3.08 -7.47 20.52
C ILE A 50 -3.34 -5.97 20.74
N PRO A 51 -3.40 -5.44 21.99
CA PRO A 51 -3.63 -4.02 22.22
C PRO A 51 -2.56 -3.14 21.57
N GLY A 52 -1.27 -3.50 21.71
CA GLY A 52 -0.17 -2.78 21.09
C GLY A 52 -0.17 -2.87 19.57
N SER A 53 -0.55 -4.01 18.99
CA SER A 53 -0.73 -4.15 17.53
C SER A 53 -1.81 -3.22 16.99
N LEU A 54 -2.95 -3.14 17.68
CA LEU A 54 -4.05 -2.25 17.28
C LEU A 54 -3.70 -0.77 17.48
N GLU A 55 -2.91 -0.43 18.49
CA GLU A 55 -2.41 0.93 18.67
C GLU A 55 -1.41 1.32 17.58
N LEU A 56 -0.51 0.41 17.21
CA LEU A 56 0.41 0.61 16.09
C LEU A 56 -0.35 0.82 14.78
N ALA A 57 -1.40 0.05 14.52
CA ALA A 57 -2.28 0.24 13.37
C ALA A 57 -2.91 1.64 13.37
N ARG A 58 -3.49 2.09 14.50
CA ARG A 58 -4.08 3.44 14.63
C ARG A 58 -3.04 4.55 14.45
N SER A 59 -1.82 4.38 14.93
CA SER A 59 -0.76 5.38 14.79
C SER A 59 -0.39 5.68 13.32
N ALA A 60 -0.65 4.72 12.43
CA ALA A 60 -0.44 4.86 10.99
C ALA A 60 -1.63 5.52 10.25
N MET A 61 -2.73 5.80 10.94
CA MET A 61 -3.97 6.34 10.39
C MET A 61 -4.14 7.84 10.71
N THR A 62 -4.92 8.55 9.89
CA THR A 62 -5.43 9.90 10.16
C THR A 62 -6.88 10.03 9.67
N GLY A 63 -7.53 11.16 9.95
CA GLY A 63 -8.84 11.51 9.43
C GLY A 63 -9.93 10.49 9.79
N ALA A 64 -10.85 10.28 8.86
CA ALA A 64 -12.05 9.48 9.10
C ALA A 64 -11.76 8.01 9.47
N ILE A 65 -10.70 7.41 8.90
CA ILE A 65 -10.33 6.03 9.24
C ILE A 65 -9.79 5.93 10.68
N LEU A 66 -9.01 6.91 11.15
CA LEU A 66 -8.57 6.97 12.54
C LEU A 66 -9.75 7.20 13.49
N ASP A 67 -10.65 8.12 13.15
CA ASP A 67 -11.85 8.39 13.95
C ASP A 67 -12.72 7.14 14.12
N SER A 68 -12.95 6.42 13.02
CA SER A 68 -13.68 5.15 13.03
C SER A 68 -12.97 4.08 13.87
N ALA A 69 -11.65 3.97 13.75
CA ALA A 69 -10.86 3.03 14.53
C ALA A 69 -10.91 3.35 16.04
N ASN A 70 -10.92 4.63 16.41
CA ASN A 70 -11.05 5.07 17.80
C ASN A 70 -12.43 4.78 18.37
N GLN A 71 -13.50 5.08 17.61
CA GLN A 71 -14.88 4.79 18.00
C GLN A 71 -15.12 3.29 18.22
N ASN A 72 -14.46 2.44 17.43
CA ASN A 72 -14.61 0.99 17.47
C ASN A 72 -13.47 0.28 18.24
N ARG A 73 -12.66 1.00 19.02
CA ARG A 73 -11.44 0.46 19.65
C ARG A 73 -11.70 -0.79 20.49
N GLN A 74 -12.61 -0.71 21.44
CA GLN A 74 -12.91 -1.81 22.36
C GLN A 74 -13.46 -3.03 21.62
N LYS A 75 -14.42 -2.83 20.71
CA LYS A 75 -15.01 -3.91 19.91
C LYS A 75 -13.96 -4.59 19.03
N SER A 76 -13.05 -3.82 18.43
CA SER A 76 -11.97 -4.36 17.58
C SER A 76 -11.01 -5.20 18.40
N GLU A 77 -10.67 -4.75 19.61
CA GLU A 77 -9.84 -5.48 20.54
C GLU A 77 -10.48 -6.80 21.00
N GLU A 78 -11.76 -6.77 21.39
CA GLU A 78 -12.51 -7.97 21.76
C GLU A 78 -12.57 -9.00 20.61
N MET A 79 -12.87 -8.55 19.38
CA MET A 79 -12.89 -9.43 18.21
C MET A 79 -11.51 -10.03 17.91
N ALA A 80 -10.43 -9.24 18.02
CA ALA A 80 -9.07 -9.72 17.79
C ALA A 80 -8.64 -10.75 18.87
N GLN A 81 -8.97 -10.49 20.14
CA GLN A 81 -8.71 -11.42 21.24
C GLN A 81 -9.49 -12.73 21.06
N GLN A 82 -10.77 -12.65 20.68
CA GLN A 82 -11.60 -13.83 20.43
C GLN A 82 -11.09 -14.65 19.25
N ALA A 83 -10.62 -14.01 18.17
CA ALA A 83 -10.02 -14.71 17.05
C ALA A 83 -8.75 -15.44 17.49
N SER A 84 -7.91 -14.83 18.33
CA SER A 84 -6.63 -15.42 18.79
C SER A 84 -5.75 -15.90 17.63
N VAL A 85 -5.79 -15.16 16.52
CA VAL A 85 -5.03 -15.44 15.30
C VAL A 85 -3.98 -14.35 15.10
N GLY A 86 -2.74 -14.76 14.87
CA GLY A 86 -1.64 -13.86 14.54
C GLY A 86 -1.62 -13.53 13.07
N MET A 87 -1.21 -12.31 12.74
CA MET A 87 -1.00 -11.90 11.35
C MET A 87 0.39 -11.30 11.22
N GLN A 88 1.17 -11.80 10.26
CA GLN A 88 2.49 -11.27 9.91
C GLN A 88 2.48 -10.77 8.49
N SER A 89 2.96 -9.56 8.27
CA SER A 89 2.88 -8.93 6.94
C SER A 89 4.24 -8.61 6.36
N GLN A 90 4.35 -8.82 5.06
CA GLN A 90 5.50 -8.45 4.25
C GLN A 90 5.03 -7.75 2.97
N VAL A 91 5.65 -6.63 2.63
CA VAL A 91 5.40 -5.95 1.35
C VAL A 91 6.04 -6.77 0.23
N LEU A 92 5.24 -7.15 -0.76
CA LEU A 92 5.69 -7.80 -1.99
C LEU A 92 6.02 -6.77 -3.07
N ASN A 93 5.19 -5.74 -3.19
CA ASN A 93 5.38 -4.65 -4.12
C ASN A 93 4.69 -3.39 -3.61
N ALA A 94 5.22 -2.21 -3.95
CA ALA A 94 4.58 -0.94 -3.66
C ALA A 94 4.93 0.09 -4.75
N ALA A 95 3.98 0.97 -5.07
CA ALA A 95 4.21 2.09 -5.98
C ALA A 95 3.29 3.26 -5.64
N LEU A 96 3.77 4.50 -5.82
CA LEU A 96 2.88 5.65 -5.85
C LEU A 96 2.16 5.71 -7.20
N THR A 97 0.84 5.88 -7.16
CA THR A 97 0.01 6.15 -8.33
C THR A 97 -0.25 7.64 -8.50
N SER A 98 -0.12 8.44 -7.43
CA SER A 98 -0.11 9.90 -7.49
C SER A 98 0.68 10.52 -6.34
N LEU A 99 1.17 11.75 -6.54
CA LEU A 99 1.80 12.57 -5.52
C LEU A 99 1.46 14.04 -5.79
N ASN A 100 0.89 14.71 -4.80
CA ASN A 100 0.74 16.15 -4.75
C ASN A 100 1.42 16.67 -3.48
N SER A 101 2.70 17.02 -3.61
CA SER A 101 3.52 17.49 -2.50
C SER A 101 3.14 18.89 -2.00
N GLU A 102 2.41 19.67 -2.79
CA GLU A 102 1.94 21.01 -2.36
C GLU A 102 0.71 20.92 -1.45
N LEU A 103 -0.07 19.85 -1.61
CA LEU A 103 -1.25 19.57 -0.79
C LEU A 103 -1.01 18.49 0.27
N ASP A 104 0.23 18.02 0.42
CA ASP A 104 0.57 16.95 1.36
C ASP A 104 -0.28 15.68 1.15
N LYS A 105 -0.56 15.34 -0.12
CA LYS A 105 -1.35 14.16 -0.51
C LYS A 105 -0.57 13.22 -1.42
N ALA A 106 -0.78 11.93 -1.26
CA ALA A 106 -0.30 10.90 -2.19
C ALA A 106 -1.29 9.74 -2.27
N VAL A 107 -1.22 8.95 -3.34
CA VAL A 107 -1.91 7.66 -3.43
C VAL A 107 -0.89 6.58 -3.72
N ALA A 108 -0.93 5.51 -2.95
CA ALA A 108 -0.04 4.38 -3.06
C ALA A 108 -0.82 3.10 -3.31
N MET A 109 -0.29 2.23 -4.16
CA MET A 109 -0.72 0.84 -4.27
C MET A 109 0.31 -0.04 -3.56
N VAL A 110 -0.14 -0.87 -2.63
CA VAL A 110 0.71 -1.80 -1.88
C VAL A 110 0.15 -3.21 -1.99
N VAL A 111 1.00 -4.15 -2.37
CA VAL A 111 0.70 -5.58 -2.39
C VAL A 111 1.43 -6.23 -1.24
N LEU A 112 0.70 -6.91 -0.35
CA LEU A 112 1.25 -7.58 0.83
C LEU A 112 1.07 -9.09 0.73
N LYS A 113 2.03 -9.83 1.29
CA LYS A 113 1.83 -11.19 1.77
C LYS A 113 1.51 -11.10 3.26
N VAL A 114 0.36 -11.62 3.65
CA VAL A 114 -0.08 -11.73 5.05
C VAL A 114 -0.08 -13.21 5.42
N THR A 115 0.68 -13.58 6.43
CA THR A 115 0.72 -14.93 6.98
C THR A 115 -0.17 -14.95 8.22
N GLU A 116 -1.29 -15.64 8.10
CA GLU A 116 -2.18 -15.94 9.22
C GLU A 116 -1.61 -17.12 10.00
N VAL A 117 -1.44 -16.98 11.32
CA VAL A 117 -0.92 -18.04 12.21
C VAL A 117 -1.95 -18.32 13.30
N LYS A 118 -2.48 -19.55 13.31
CA LYS A 118 -3.49 -19.99 14.30
C LYS A 118 -2.83 -20.56 15.56
N GLN A 119 -3.63 -20.79 16.60
CA GLN A 119 -3.17 -21.33 17.88
C GLN A 119 -2.50 -22.71 17.75
N ASP A 120 -2.94 -23.54 16.81
CA ASP A 120 -2.35 -24.85 16.50
C ASP A 120 -1.04 -24.76 15.68
N LYS A 121 -0.54 -23.54 15.46
CA LYS A 121 0.64 -23.20 14.65
C LYS A 121 0.48 -23.51 13.16
N SER A 122 -0.72 -23.84 12.70
CA SER A 122 -0.99 -23.84 11.26
C SER A 122 -0.88 -22.42 10.71
N ALA A 123 -0.34 -22.31 9.49
CA ALA A 123 -0.12 -21.04 8.83
C ALA A 123 -0.73 -21.04 7.43
N SER A 124 -1.37 -19.92 7.08
CA SER A 124 -1.92 -19.67 5.74
C SER A 124 -1.40 -18.35 5.19
N ASN A 125 -0.90 -18.35 3.96
CA ASN A 125 -0.42 -17.15 3.27
C ASN A 125 -1.51 -16.58 2.37
N TYR A 126 -1.74 -15.28 2.49
CA TYR A 126 -2.68 -14.53 1.67
C TYR A 126 -2.00 -13.36 0.98
N ARG A 127 -2.42 -13.03 -0.23
CA ARG A 127 -2.05 -11.79 -0.91
C ARG A 127 -3.16 -10.76 -0.78
N TYR A 128 -2.80 -9.61 -0.23
CA TYR A 128 -3.63 -8.42 -0.14
C TYR A 128 -3.15 -7.40 -1.17
N SER A 129 -4.07 -6.73 -1.86
CA SER A 129 -3.75 -5.64 -2.80
C SER A 129 -4.54 -4.41 -2.38
N TRP A 130 -3.87 -3.41 -1.83
CA TRP A 130 -4.47 -2.23 -1.24
C TRP A 130 -4.11 -0.97 -2.03
N SER A 131 -5.06 -0.05 -2.10
CA SER A 131 -4.84 1.36 -2.42
C SER A 131 -4.95 2.16 -1.13
N LEU A 132 -3.94 2.98 -0.84
CA LEU A 132 -3.86 3.84 0.33
C LEU A 132 -3.85 5.29 -0.14
N GLU A 133 -4.80 6.08 0.33
CA GLU A 133 -4.71 7.54 0.24
C GLU A 133 -3.95 8.03 1.46
N MET A 134 -2.87 8.78 1.20
CA MET A 134 -1.91 9.21 2.20
C MET A 134 -2.01 10.72 2.39
N THR A 135 -1.93 11.16 3.63
CA THR A 135 -1.84 12.57 4.02
C THR A 135 -0.62 12.79 4.89
N LYS A 136 0.11 13.88 4.67
CA LYS A 136 1.21 14.28 5.55
C LYS A 136 0.67 15.11 6.71
N GLU A 137 0.95 14.68 7.93
CA GLU A 137 0.72 15.45 9.16
C GLU A 137 2.06 15.85 9.76
N GLY A 138 2.41 17.13 9.61
CA GLY A 138 3.77 17.60 9.93
C GLY A 138 4.79 16.90 9.04
N ASP A 139 5.70 16.13 9.65
CA ASP A 139 6.73 15.38 8.92
C ASP A 139 6.37 13.92 8.64
N VAL A 140 5.19 13.45 9.08
CA VAL A 140 4.80 12.04 9.03
C VAL A 140 3.67 11.82 8.05
N TRP A 141 3.86 10.91 7.09
CA TRP A 141 2.79 10.44 6.22
C TRP A 141 1.95 9.37 6.91
N LYS A 142 0.62 9.50 6.84
CA LYS A 142 -0.36 8.58 7.42
C LYS A 142 -1.44 8.24 6.41
N ALA A 143 -2.07 7.07 6.58
CA ALA A 143 -3.18 6.63 5.76
C ALA A 143 -4.47 7.35 6.19
N GLU A 144 -5.08 8.10 5.27
CA GLU A 144 -6.39 8.74 5.45
C GLU A 144 -7.53 7.84 4.95
N SER A 145 -7.23 6.97 4.00
CA SER A 145 -8.17 5.97 3.46
C SER A 145 -7.42 4.72 3.01
N VAL A 146 -8.09 3.56 3.12
CA VAL A 146 -7.60 2.28 2.61
C VAL A 146 -8.71 1.55 1.89
N ALA A 147 -8.45 1.13 0.66
CA ALA A 147 -9.36 0.34 -0.15
C ALA A 147 -8.70 -0.96 -0.60
N SER A 148 -9.40 -2.08 -0.42
CA SER A 148 -8.96 -3.36 -1.01
C SER A 148 -9.32 -3.37 -2.49
N LEU A 149 -8.34 -3.55 -3.37
CA LEU A 149 -8.53 -3.59 -4.82
C LEU A 149 -9.15 -4.92 -5.27
N THR A 150 -8.88 -5.98 -4.53
CA THR A 150 -9.45 -7.32 -4.71
C THR A 150 -9.75 -7.94 -3.35
N GLN A 151 -10.51 -9.03 -3.33
CA GLN A 151 -10.54 -9.91 -2.15
C GLN A 151 -9.14 -10.51 -1.90
N PRO A 152 -8.77 -10.80 -0.63
CA PRO A 152 -7.52 -11.51 -0.33
C PRO A 152 -7.45 -12.84 -1.07
N VAL A 153 -6.29 -13.13 -1.66
CA VAL A 153 -6.07 -14.37 -2.43
C VAL A 153 -5.22 -15.33 -1.61
N LEU A 154 -5.72 -16.52 -1.31
CA LEU A 154 -4.94 -17.59 -0.67
C LEU A 154 -3.79 -18.02 -1.61
N LEU A 155 -2.55 -17.97 -1.11
CA LEU A 155 -1.34 -18.27 -1.86
C LEU A 155 -0.94 -19.74 -1.75
N ASP A 156 -1.32 -20.44 -0.68
CA ASP A 156 -0.95 -21.85 -0.45
C ASP A 156 -1.60 -22.83 -1.42
N ASN A 157 -2.55 -22.34 -2.24
CA ASN A 157 -3.27 -23.09 -3.26
C ASN A 157 -2.92 -22.66 -4.70
N LEU A 158 -1.86 -21.89 -4.94
CA LEU A 158 -1.42 -21.63 -6.32
C LEU A 158 -0.77 -22.89 -6.89
N PRO A 159 -1.40 -23.61 -7.85
CA PRO A 159 -0.69 -24.66 -8.55
C PRO A 159 0.53 -24.02 -9.22
N ALA A 160 1.72 -24.58 -8.99
CA ALA A 160 2.96 -24.15 -9.64
C ALA A 160 2.90 -24.18 -11.19
N ASN A 161 1.82 -24.73 -11.76
CA ASN A 161 1.45 -24.73 -13.17
C ASN A 161 -0.09 -24.73 -13.34
N GLY A 162 -0.78 -23.66 -12.94
CA GLY A 162 -2.21 -23.50 -13.24
C GLY A 162 -2.46 -23.38 -14.75
N PRO A 163 -3.57 -23.91 -15.29
CA PRO A 163 -3.89 -23.77 -16.72
C PRO A 163 -3.96 -22.29 -17.10
N VAL A 164 -3.22 -21.90 -18.15
CA VAL A 164 -3.40 -20.61 -18.81
C VAL A 164 -4.86 -20.54 -19.28
N PRO A 165 -5.63 -19.49 -18.92
CA PRO A 165 -6.98 -19.31 -19.44
C PRO A 165 -6.94 -19.35 -20.97
N PRO A 166 -7.82 -20.12 -21.64
CA PRO A 166 -7.83 -20.15 -23.09
C PRO A 166 -8.05 -18.74 -23.62
N ALA A 167 -7.25 -18.36 -24.62
CA ALA A 167 -7.37 -17.07 -25.28
C ALA A 167 -8.82 -16.88 -25.78
N PRO A 168 -9.37 -15.65 -25.74
CA PRO A 168 -10.72 -15.38 -26.23
C PRO A 168 -10.88 -15.92 -27.66
N ALA A 169 -11.92 -16.71 -27.89
CA ALA A 169 -12.23 -17.22 -29.20
C ALA A 169 -12.49 -16.04 -30.15
N VAL A 170 -11.70 -15.95 -31.22
CA VAL A 170 -11.92 -14.98 -32.29
C VAL A 170 -13.28 -15.32 -32.93
N PRO A 171 -14.23 -14.38 -33.03
CA PRO A 171 -15.51 -14.66 -33.64
C PRO A 171 -15.31 -14.99 -35.12
N SER A 172 -15.86 -16.13 -35.56
CA SER A 172 -15.83 -16.57 -36.96
C SER A 172 -16.53 -15.53 -37.86
N PRO A 173 -16.02 -15.24 -39.07
CA PRO A 173 -16.68 -14.33 -40.00
C PRO A 173 -18.08 -14.84 -40.36
N ARG A 174 -19.08 -13.96 -40.24
CA ARG A 174 -20.46 -14.25 -40.62
C ARG A 174 -20.52 -14.48 -42.13
N PRO A 175 -21.12 -15.57 -42.64
CA PRO A 175 -21.34 -15.73 -44.08
C PRO A 175 -22.33 -14.66 -44.55
N GLY A 176 -21.97 -13.95 -45.61
CA GLY A 176 -22.79 -12.91 -46.21
C GLY A 176 -24.06 -13.48 -46.84
N SER A 177 -25.15 -12.72 -46.71
CA SER A 177 -26.36 -12.80 -47.52
C SER A 177 -26.84 -11.39 -47.78
#